data_AF-A0A1H3RUQ7-F1
#
_entry.id   AF-A0A1H3RUQ7-F1
#
_cell.length_a   1.000
_cell.length_b   1.000
_cell.length_c   1.000
_cell.angle_alpha   90.00
_cell.angle_beta   90.00
_cell.angle_gamma   90.00
#
_symmetry.space_group_name_H-M   'P 1'
#
loop_
_entity.id
_entity.type
_entity.pdbx_description
1 polymer ?
#
loop_
_entity_poly.entity_id
_entity_poly.type
_entity_poly.pdbx_seq_one_letter_code
_entity_poly.pdbx_strand_id
1 'polypeptide(L)'
;MMTTSTLPTDTPSVVAPKPKSAGGGLGRYLLVRFLLIFPTIFILVTLVFLLMRSIGDPITAAQGGKLPADQLQALIHAAGYDRPVIVQYFEYLGQIFTGNFGNTLSDNRPVTEVLLTYGAATLELAFYALIVAFIVGIPLGMLAAYFRDRFPDAVLRIFAILCYATPVFFAGMLLKLVFSVYLQWLPVAGRASTRTELAMQSLPNKTGIYLVDSIALGSPAAIGDVLSHAVLPGIALGLLTAGVFLRLVRTNVIGTLGTDYVDAARSRGVSEGRLVRKHAYKPALIPIITVIGLQIAILLGGAVLTETTFEWKGLGFQLAAYLAARDFVAVQGIVALLAVIVALTNFVVDVIAALIDPRVRY
;
A
#
# COMPACT_ATOMS: atom_id res chain seq x y z
N MET A 1 73.44 -41.71 14.03
CA MET A 1 72.22 -42.53 14.19
C MET A 1 71.01 -41.62 13.96
N MET A 2 70.35 -41.76 12.81
CA MET A 2 69.09 -41.09 12.49
C MET A 2 67.95 -41.77 13.26
N THR A 3 67.15 -41.01 14.00
CA THR A 3 65.86 -41.46 14.53
C THR A 3 64.74 -40.87 13.68
N THR A 4 64.09 -41.72 12.90
CA THR A 4 62.88 -41.44 12.12
C THR A 4 61.69 -41.25 13.07
N SER A 5 61.09 -40.05 13.03
CA SER A 5 59.79 -39.77 13.65
C SER A 5 58.68 -40.11 12.65
N THR A 6 57.82 -41.08 12.99
CA THR A 6 56.62 -41.41 12.22
C THR A 6 55.45 -40.58 12.72
N LEU A 7 54.97 -39.64 11.89
CA LEU A 7 53.73 -38.89 12.12
C LEU A 7 52.50 -39.79 11.91
N PRO A 8 51.43 -39.67 12.70
CA PRO A 8 50.18 -40.38 12.44
C PRO A 8 49.46 -39.76 11.24
N THR A 9 49.03 -40.60 10.30
CA THR A 9 48.15 -40.22 9.18
C THR A 9 46.71 -40.09 9.65
N ASP A 10 46.33 -38.89 10.08
CA ASP A 10 44.91 -38.53 10.21
C ASP A 10 44.31 -38.36 8.81
N THR A 11 43.51 -39.34 8.41
CA THR A 11 42.70 -39.25 7.19
C THR A 11 41.50 -38.35 7.50
N PRO A 12 41.27 -37.25 6.76
CA PRO A 12 40.12 -36.39 7.02
C PRO A 12 38.84 -37.17 6.74
N SER A 13 38.02 -37.39 7.78
CA SER A 13 36.71 -38.02 7.63
C SER A 13 35.86 -37.15 6.71
N VAL A 14 35.61 -37.63 5.50
CA VAL A 14 34.68 -36.98 4.56
C VAL A 14 33.29 -37.07 5.17
N VAL A 15 32.85 -35.99 5.80
CA VAL A 15 31.49 -35.84 6.32
C VAL A 15 30.54 -35.92 5.12
N ALA A 16 29.80 -37.02 5.01
CA ALA A 16 28.80 -37.18 3.97
C ALA A 16 27.79 -36.01 4.02
N PRO A 17 27.46 -35.39 2.87
CA PRO A 17 26.50 -34.30 2.85
C PRO A 17 25.14 -34.80 3.35
N LYS A 18 24.60 -34.17 4.40
CA LYS A 18 23.25 -34.44 4.90
C LYS A 18 22.24 -34.32 3.74
N PRO A 19 21.28 -35.25 3.61
CA PRO A 19 20.27 -35.17 2.57
C PRO A 19 19.46 -33.88 2.78
N LYS A 20 19.49 -32.99 1.78
CA LYS A 20 18.64 -31.80 1.76
C LYS A 20 17.19 -32.27 1.72
N SER A 21 16.41 -31.97 2.76
CA SER A 21 14.97 -32.24 2.76
C SER A 21 14.30 -31.45 1.64
N ALA A 22 14.08 -32.10 0.51
CA ALA A 22 13.31 -31.56 -0.59
C ALA A 22 11.82 -31.58 -0.23
N GLY A 23 11.16 -30.42 -0.22
CA GLY A 23 9.72 -30.35 -0.54
C GLY A 23 8.76 -29.62 0.42
N GLY A 24 9.14 -29.29 1.66
CA GLY A 24 8.16 -28.78 2.66
C GLY A 24 8.12 -27.26 2.92
N GLY A 25 9.13 -26.50 2.51
CA GLY A 25 9.34 -25.12 2.99
C GLY A 25 8.26 -24.12 2.56
N LEU A 26 7.84 -24.15 1.29
CA LEU A 26 6.88 -23.18 0.74
C LEU A 26 5.48 -23.35 1.36
N GLY A 27 4.98 -24.58 1.47
CA GLY A 27 3.67 -24.85 2.07
C GLY A 27 3.63 -24.46 3.54
N ARG A 28 4.69 -24.79 4.31
CA ARG A 28 4.83 -24.37 5.70
C ARG A 28 4.90 -22.84 5.83
N TYR A 29 5.66 -22.16 4.96
CA TYR A 29 5.74 -20.70 4.94
C TYR A 29 4.38 -20.05 4.68
N LEU A 30 3.68 -20.48 3.63
CA LEU A 30 2.36 -19.95 3.28
C LEU A 30 1.34 -20.20 4.38
N LEU A 31 1.38 -21.38 5.00
CA LEU A 31 0.52 -21.71 6.14
C LEU A 31 0.82 -20.81 7.34
N VAL A 32 2.09 -20.59 7.69
CA VAL A 32 2.48 -19.68 8.77
C VAL A 32 2.01 -18.25 8.48
N ARG A 33 2.24 -17.75 7.26
CA ARG A 33 1.78 -16.41 6.84
C ARG A 33 0.26 -16.27 6.89
N PHE A 34 -0.46 -17.28 6.42
CA PHE A 34 -1.92 -17.32 6.49
C PHE A 34 -2.41 -17.32 7.95
N LEU A 35 -1.81 -18.13 8.82
CA LEU A 35 -2.14 -18.16 10.24
C LEU A 35 -1.82 -16.83 10.94
N LEU A 36 -0.83 -16.07 10.49
CA LEU A 36 -0.50 -14.74 11.01
C LEU A 36 -1.52 -13.65 10.63
N ILE A 37 -2.40 -13.88 9.66
CA ILE A 37 -3.49 -12.96 9.32
C ILE A 37 -4.46 -12.81 10.51
N PHE A 38 -4.80 -13.92 11.16
CA PHE A 38 -5.74 -13.90 12.29
C PHE A 38 -5.27 -13.06 13.48
N PRO A 39 -4.05 -13.26 14.04
CA PRO A 39 -3.57 -12.42 15.14
C PRO A 39 -3.34 -10.98 14.70
N THR A 40 -2.93 -10.72 13.45
CA THR A 40 -2.75 -9.33 12.98
C THR A 40 -4.09 -8.58 12.90
N ILE A 41 -5.12 -9.19 12.28
CA ILE A 41 -6.48 -8.62 12.28
C ILE A 41 -7.00 -8.46 13.70
N PHE A 42 -6.86 -9.50 14.54
CA PHE A 42 -7.33 -9.46 15.93
C PHE A 42 -6.69 -8.31 16.71
N ILE A 43 -5.37 -8.14 16.63
CA ILE A 43 -4.66 -7.03 17.29
C ILE A 43 -5.17 -5.68 16.78
N LEU A 44 -5.28 -5.51 15.45
CA LEU A 44 -5.72 -4.25 14.87
C LEU A 44 -7.17 -3.90 15.23
N VAL A 45 -8.08 -4.85 15.11
CA VAL A 45 -9.51 -4.69 15.47
C VAL A 45 -9.66 -4.41 16.96
N THR A 46 -8.91 -5.11 17.82
CA THR A 46 -8.92 -4.86 19.26
C THR A 46 -8.38 -3.49 19.59
N LEU A 47 -7.28 -3.08 18.97
CA LEU A 47 -6.71 -1.75 19.13
C LEU A 47 -7.71 -0.67 18.71
N VAL A 48 -8.37 -0.83 17.55
CA VAL A 48 -9.42 0.08 17.08
C VAL A 48 -10.54 0.17 18.10
N PHE A 49 -11.06 -0.95 18.59
CA PHE A 49 -12.11 -0.95 19.61
C PHE A 49 -11.69 -0.20 20.88
N LEU A 50 -10.50 -0.49 21.41
CA LEU A 50 -9.99 0.14 22.64
C LEU A 50 -9.79 1.65 22.46
N LEU A 51 -9.21 2.07 21.32
CA LEU A 51 -9.02 3.48 21.01
C LEU A 51 -10.36 4.21 20.90
N MET A 52 -11.32 3.64 20.18
CA MET A 52 -12.65 4.26 20.03
C MET A 52 -13.39 4.34 21.37
N ARG A 53 -13.28 3.29 22.20
CA ARG A 53 -13.92 3.26 23.52
C ARG A 53 -13.25 4.18 24.54
N SER A 54 -11.97 4.50 24.36
CA SER A 54 -11.23 5.45 25.21
C SER A 54 -11.77 6.88 25.10
N ILE A 55 -12.41 7.22 23.98
CA ILE A 55 -13.01 8.54 23.72
C ILE A 55 -14.39 8.67 24.42
N GLY A 56 -15.02 7.54 24.78
CA GLY A 56 -16.37 7.49 25.37
C GLY A 56 -17.34 6.66 24.53
N ASP A 57 -18.64 6.91 24.68
CA ASP A 57 -19.65 6.28 23.83
C ASP A 57 -19.78 7.05 22.49
N PRO A 58 -19.72 6.35 21.33
CA PRO A 58 -19.75 6.98 20.01
C PRO A 58 -20.99 7.85 19.76
N ILE A 59 -22.14 7.51 20.35
CA ILE A 59 -23.41 8.20 20.10
C ILE A 59 -23.46 9.54 20.84
N THR A 60 -23.10 9.59 22.13
CA THR A 60 -23.01 10.87 22.86
C THR A 60 -21.92 11.74 22.28
N ALA A 61 -20.78 11.17 21.85
CA ALA A 61 -19.73 11.93 21.21
C ALA A 61 -20.17 12.60 19.88
N ALA A 62 -21.08 11.95 19.14
CA ALA A 62 -21.63 12.44 17.88
C ALA A 62 -22.84 13.39 18.04
N GLN A 63 -23.76 13.04 18.94
CA GLN A 63 -25.10 13.63 19.07
C GLN A 63 -25.37 14.32 20.41
N GLY A 64 -24.39 14.35 21.31
CA GLY A 64 -24.48 15.06 22.59
C GLY A 64 -24.87 16.52 22.38
N GLY A 65 -25.95 16.95 23.04
CA GLY A 65 -26.49 18.31 22.93
C GLY A 65 -27.27 18.61 21.65
N LYS A 66 -27.40 17.66 20.71
CA LYS A 66 -28.24 17.80 19.51
C LYS A 66 -29.61 17.14 19.66
N LEU A 67 -29.70 16.08 20.46
CA LEU A 67 -30.93 15.35 20.73
C LEU A 67 -31.41 15.59 22.17
N PRO A 68 -32.74 15.55 22.40
CA PRO A 68 -33.31 15.44 23.74
C PRO A 68 -32.73 14.22 24.48
N ALA A 69 -32.57 14.31 25.81
CA ALA A 69 -31.86 13.31 26.60
C ALA A 69 -32.50 11.91 26.53
N ASP A 70 -33.83 11.84 26.44
CA ASP A 70 -34.62 10.62 26.28
C ASP A 70 -34.36 9.93 24.92
N GLN A 71 -34.34 10.71 23.84
CA GLN A 71 -34.02 10.19 22.49
C GLN A 71 -32.56 9.74 22.39
N LEU A 72 -31.64 10.48 23.00
CA LEU A 72 -30.22 10.11 23.03
C LEU A 72 -30.01 8.78 23.77
N GLN A 73 -30.65 8.63 24.93
CA GLN A 73 -30.54 7.40 25.72
C GLN A 73 -31.17 6.19 25.00
N ALA A 74 -32.27 6.38 24.29
CA ALA A 74 -32.88 5.34 23.46
C ALA A 74 -31.92 4.85 22.36
N LEU A 75 -31.18 5.76 21.70
CA LEU A 75 -30.18 5.40 20.70
C LEU A 75 -28.98 4.67 21.30
N ILE A 76 -28.49 5.12 22.46
CA ILE A 76 -27.38 4.47 23.19
C ILE A 76 -27.77 3.03 23.56
N HIS A 77 -28.97 2.83 24.09
CA HIS A 77 -29.48 1.52 24.46
C HIS A 77 -29.69 0.61 23.24
N ALA A 78 -30.25 1.13 22.16
CA ALA A 78 -30.44 0.39 20.91
C ALA A 78 -29.09 -0.06 20.28
N ALA A 79 -28.04 0.76 20.43
CA ALA A 79 -26.70 0.43 19.96
C ALA A 79 -25.89 -0.44 20.96
N GLY A 80 -26.43 -0.72 22.15
CA GLY A 80 -25.77 -1.53 23.18
C GLY A 80 -24.57 -0.86 23.85
N TYR A 81 -24.43 0.46 23.73
CA TYR A 81 -23.32 1.21 24.32
C TYR A 81 -23.44 1.41 25.84
N ASP A 82 -24.59 1.07 26.41
CA ASP A 82 -24.87 1.02 27.85
C ASP A 82 -24.42 -0.29 28.53
N ARG A 83 -24.09 -1.32 27.75
CA ARG A 83 -23.65 -2.64 28.25
C ARG A 83 -22.21 -2.57 28.80
N PRO A 84 -21.76 -3.53 29.62
CA PRO A 84 -20.35 -3.61 30.02
C PRO A 84 -19.41 -3.67 28.80
N VAL A 85 -18.28 -2.95 28.84
CA VAL A 85 -17.34 -2.84 27.71
C VAL A 85 -16.88 -4.20 27.17
N ILE A 86 -16.73 -5.20 28.06
CA ILE A 86 -16.35 -6.56 27.69
C ILE A 86 -17.42 -7.21 26.80
N VAL A 87 -18.71 -7.02 27.10
CA VAL A 87 -19.82 -7.53 26.28
C VAL A 87 -19.81 -6.85 24.92
N GLN A 88 -19.64 -5.53 24.90
CA GLN A 88 -19.54 -4.76 23.66
C GLN A 88 -18.38 -5.23 22.77
N TYR A 89 -17.26 -5.63 23.38
CA TYR A 89 -16.10 -6.15 22.65
C TYR A 89 -16.39 -7.49 21.98
N PHE A 90 -17.02 -8.44 22.69
CA PHE A 90 -17.37 -9.74 22.11
C PHE A 90 -18.46 -9.62 21.04
N GLU A 91 -19.44 -8.73 21.21
CA GLU A 91 -20.44 -8.43 20.19
C GLU A 91 -19.78 -7.82 18.94
N TYR A 92 -18.86 -6.88 19.11
CA TYR A 92 -18.09 -6.29 18.03
C TYR A 92 -17.23 -7.30 17.27
N LEU A 93 -16.53 -8.20 17.98
CA LEU A 93 -15.79 -9.30 17.35
C LEU A 93 -16.70 -10.24 16.58
N GLY A 94 -17.87 -10.58 17.15
CA GLY A 94 -18.88 -11.40 16.48
C GLY A 94 -19.40 -10.75 15.19
N GLN A 95 -19.70 -9.45 15.23
CA GLN A 95 -20.13 -8.68 14.07
C GLN A 95 -19.08 -8.72 12.95
N ILE A 96 -17.81 -8.44 13.28
CA ILE A 96 -16.71 -8.49 12.30
C ILE A 96 -16.56 -9.89 11.69
N PHE A 97 -16.66 -10.94 12.50
CA PHE A 97 -16.57 -12.31 12.02
C PHE A 97 -17.70 -12.65 11.02
N THR A 98 -18.89 -12.07 11.20
CA THR A 98 -20.01 -12.21 10.25
C THR A 98 -19.94 -11.27 9.04
N GLY A 99 -18.90 -10.43 8.94
CA GLY A 99 -18.76 -9.42 7.89
C GLY A 99 -19.64 -8.19 8.07
N ASN A 100 -20.23 -8.01 9.26
CA ASN A 100 -21.00 -6.83 9.61
C ASN A 100 -20.09 -5.80 10.30
N PHE A 101 -19.86 -4.67 9.65
CA PHE A 101 -19.03 -3.58 10.18
C PHE A 101 -19.86 -2.40 10.73
N GLY A 102 -21.17 -2.61 10.89
CA GLY A 102 -22.12 -1.61 11.31
C GLY A 102 -22.58 -0.69 10.18
N ASN A 103 -23.46 0.24 10.56
CA ASN A 103 -23.99 1.29 9.69
C ASN A 103 -23.47 2.64 10.17
N THR A 104 -23.31 3.57 9.23
CA THR A 104 -22.96 4.96 9.53
C THR A 104 -24.09 5.64 10.29
N LEU A 105 -23.77 6.58 11.18
CA LEU A 105 -24.77 7.38 11.90
C LEU A 105 -25.32 8.53 11.04
N SER A 106 -24.50 9.05 10.13
CA SER A 106 -24.80 10.28 9.38
C SER A 106 -25.76 10.04 8.23
N ASP A 107 -25.56 8.97 7.47
CA ASP A 107 -26.30 8.65 6.25
C ASP A 107 -26.93 7.25 6.26
N ASN A 108 -26.83 6.52 7.38
CA ASN A 108 -27.43 5.20 7.59
C ASN A 108 -27.13 4.20 6.46
N ARG A 109 -25.86 4.15 6.06
CA ARG A 109 -25.37 3.22 5.04
C ARG A 109 -24.53 2.12 5.68
N PRO A 110 -24.61 0.88 5.19
CA PRO A 110 -23.69 -0.18 5.60
C PRO A 110 -22.25 0.22 5.29
N VAL A 111 -21.35 0.06 6.26
CA VAL A 111 -19.91 0.36 6.07
C VAL A 111 -19.30 -0.47 4.94
N THR A 112 -19.81 -1.69 4.71
CA THR A 112 -19.39 -2.54 3.59
C THR A 112 -19.70 -1.92 2.24
N GLU A 113 -20.84 -1.25 2.08
CA GLU A 113 -21.23 -0.55 0.85
C GLU A 113 -20.36 0.69 0.60
N VAL A 114 -20.10 1.45 1.67
CA VAL A 114 -19.14 2.57 1.64
C VAL A 114 -17.78 2.06 1.15
N LEU A 115 -17.30 0.94 1.70
CA LEU A 115 -16.03 0.37 1.29
C LEU A 115 -16.02 -0.05 -0.19
N LEU A 116 -17.01 -0.81 -0.63
CA LEU A 116 -17.05 -1.27 -2.03
C LEU A 116 -17.11 -0.10 -3.02
N THR A 117 -17.87 0.94 -2.69
CA THR A 117 -18.06 2.11 -3.55
C THR A 117 -16.81 2.98 -3.62
N TYR A 118 -16.25 3.35 -2.47
CA TYR A 118 -15.14 4.31 -2.38
C TYR A 118 -13.77 3.63 -2.41
N GLY A 119 -13.69 2.34 -2.08
CA GLY A 119 -12.46 1.54 -2.12
C GLY A 119 -11.96 1.30 -3.53
N ALA A 120 -12.86 1.15 -4.50
CA ALA A 120 -12.50 1.10 -5.91
C ALA A 120 -11.75 2.37 -6.36
N ALA A 121 -12.16 3.55 -5.85
CA ALA A 121 -11.50 4.81 -6.13
C ALA A 121 -10.10 4.88 -5.53
N THR A 122 -9.93 4.49 -4.26
CA THR A 122 -8.62 4.46 -3.61
C THR A 122 -7.68 3.49 -4.30
N LEU A 123 -8.17 2.32 -4.70
CA LEU A 123 -7.42 1.33 -5.47
C LEU A 123 -6.98 1.88 -6.82
N GLU A 124 -7.87 2.58 -7.53
CA GLU A 124 -7.55 3.23 -8.79
C GLU A 124 -6.45 4.30 -8.62
N LEU A 125 -6.54 5.14 -7.59
CA LEU A 125 -5.49 6.13 -7.29
C LEU A 125 -4.15 5.47 -6.94
N ALA A 126 -4.17 4.42 -6.11
CA ALA A 126 -2.98 3.66 -5.76
C ALA A 126 -2.32 3.05 -7.01
N PHE A 127 -3.12 2.55 -7.95
CA PHE A 127 -2.64 2.03 -9.22
C PHE A 127 -1.91 3.11 -10.05
N TYR A 128 -2.50 4.29 -10.22
CA TYR A 128 -1.84 5.40 -10.91
C TYR A 128 -0.55 5.86 -10.22
N ALA A 129 -0.56 5.95 -8.90
CA ALA A 129 0.62 6.29 -8.12
C ALA A 129 1.76 5.27 -8.32
N LEU A 130 1.45 3.97 -8.34
CA LEU A 130 2.43 2.92 -8.59
C LEU A 130 3.02 2.98 -10.00
N ILE A 131 2.19 3.28 -11.01
CA ILE A 131 2.68 3.48 -12.39
C ILE A 131 3.75 4.59 -12.41
N VAL A 132 3.43 5.75 -11.84
CA VAL A 132 4.41 6.86 -11.74
C VAL A 132 5.63 6.42 -10.94
N ALA A 133 5.43 5.75 -9.82
CA ALA A 133 6.52 5.30 -8.95
C ALA A 133 7.48 4.34 -9.65
N PHE A 134 6.98 3.44 -10.50
CA PHE A 134 7.80 2.52 -11.28
C PHE A 134 8.48 3.19 -12.46
N ILE A 135 7.76 4.02 -13.21
CA ILE A 135 8.32 4.74 -14.36
C ILE A 135 9.44 5.68 -13.94
N VAL A 136 9.32 6.32 -12.77
CA VAL A 136 10.33 7.26 -12.27
C VAL A 136 11.35 6.55 -11.39
N GLY A 137 10.91 5.83 -10.36
CA GLY A 137 11.77 5.31 -9.31
C GLY A 137 12.75 4.24 -9.80
N ILE A 138 12.30 3.28 -10.61
CA ILE A 138 13.16 2.17 -11.06
C ILE A 138 14.24 2.66 -12.03
N PRO A 139 13.93 3.37 -13.13
CA PRO A 139 14.95 3.85 -14.06
C PRO A 139 15.94 4.81 -13.40
N LEU A 140 15.48 5.76 -12.58
CA LEU A 140 16.37 6.69 -11.88
C LEU A 140 17.23 5.98 -10.84
N GLY A 141 16.71 4.95 -10.16
CA GLY A 141 17.49 4.13 -9.23
C GLY A 141 18.60 3.34 -9.93
N MET A 142 18.31 2.78 -11.11
CA MET A 142 19.31 2.12 -11.95
C MET A 142 20.37 3.12 -12.46
N LEU A 143 19.95 4.32 -12.86
CA LEU A 143 20.84 5.37 -13.33
C LEU A 143 21.77 5.85 -12.21
N ALA A 144 21.24 6.03 -11.00
CA ALA A 144 22.03 6.38 -9.81
C ALA A 144 23.03 5.28 -9.44
N ALA A 145 22.65 4.00 -9.60
CA ALA A 145 23.57 2.88 -9.38
C ALA A 145 24.68 2.82 -10.44
N TYR A 146 24.35 3.10 -11.71
CA TYR A 146 25.33 3.12 -12.79
C TYR A 146 26.35 4.26 -12.63
N PHE A 147 25.90 5.43 -12.20
CA PHE A 147 26.76 6.58 -11.90
C PHE A 147 27.17 6.67 -10.43
N ARG A 148 27.24 5.53 -9.74
CA ARG A 148 27.57 5.46 -8.31
C ARG A 148 28.79 6.34 -7.98
N ASP A 149 28.66 7.12 -6.91
CA ASP A 149 29.70 7.99 -6.34
C ASP A 149 30.15 9.11 -7.31
N ARG A 150 29.35 9.43 -8.34
CA ARG A 150 29.54 10.59 -9.23
C ARG A 150 28.45 11.64 -9.02
N PHE A 151 28.64 12.82 -9.64
CA PHE A 151 27.69 13.93 -9.54
C PHE A 151 26.24 13.58 -9.89
N PRO A 152 25.93 12.82 -10.98
CA PRO A 152 24.55 12.44 -11.29
C PRO A 152 23.88 11.63 -10.19
N ASP A 153 24.62 10.74 -9.52
CA ASP A 153 24.12 9.98 -8.37
C ASP A 153 23.80 10.90 -7.18
N ALA A 154 24.67 11.87 -6.87
CA ALA A 154 24.39 12.86 -5.83
C ALA A 154 23.09 13.65 -6.09
N VAL A 155 22.87 14.10 -7.33
CA VAL A 155 21.64 14.80 -7.72
C VAL A 155 20.40 13.90 -7.56
N LEU A 156 20.46 12.67 -8.05
CA LEU A 156 19.34 11.72 -7.95
C LEU A 156 19.02 11.33 -6.50
N ARG A 157 20.03 11.25 -5.63
CA ARG A 157 19.84 11.05 -4.20
C ARG A 157 19.15 12.24 -3.53
N ILE A 158 19.58 13.47 -3.84
CA ILE A 158 18.94 14.69 -3.33
C ILE A 158 17.48 14.74 -3.80
N PHE A 159 17.24 14.47 -5.09
CA PHE A 159 15.89 14.37 -5.65
C PHE A 159 15.03 13.34 -4.89
N ALA A 160 15.54 12.14 -4.64
CA ALA A 160 14.83 11.11 -3.89
C ALA A 160 14.51 11.54 -2.44
N ILE A 161 15.44 12.26 -1.79
CA ILE A 161 15.23 12.81 -0.45
C ILE A 161 14.15 13.88 -0.49
N LEU A 162 14.19 14.79 -1.46
CA LEU A 162 13.19 15.85 -1.61
C LEU A 162 11.80 15.25 -1.86
N CYS A 163 11.66 14.29 -2.78
CA CYS A 163 10.38 13.64 -3.05
C CYS A 163 9.80 12.93 -1.82
N TYR A 164 10.66 12.32 -0.99
CA TYR A 164 10.24 11.64 0.24
C TYR A 164 9.92 12.61 1.37
N ALA A 165 10.70 13.69 1.50
CA ALA A 165 10.56 14.68 2.58
C ALA A 165 9.42 15.68 2.34
N THR A 166 9.03 15.89 1.08
CA THR A 166 7.95 16.83 0.74
C THR A 166 6.60 16.24 1.16
N PRO A 167 5.81 16.94 1.99
CA PRO A 167 4.47 16.49 2.32
C PRO A 167 3.59 16.40 1.07
N VAL A 168 2.88 15.27 0.89
CA VAL A 168 2.11 15.00 -0.34
C VAL A 168 1.03 16.04 -0.58
N PHE A 169 0.34 16.48 0.47
CA PHE A 169 -0.69 17.52 0.36
C PHE A 169 -0.10 18.86 -0.14
N PHE A 170 1.09 19.22 0.33
CA PHE A 170 1.77 20.46 -0.08
C PHE A 170 2.23 20.37 -1.53
N ALA A 171 2.86 19.26 -1.92
CA ALA A 171 3.20 19.00 -3.32
C ALA A 171 1.95 19.03 -4.21
N GLY A 172 0.85 18.40 -3.77
CA GLY A 172 -0.42 18.40 -4.47
C GLY A 172 -1.01 19.80 -4.66
N MET A 173 -0.98 20.65 -3.62
CA MET A 173 -1.42 22.04 -3.73
C MET A 173 -0.58 22.84 -4.73
N LEU A 174 0.75 22.68 -4.72
CA LEU A 174 1.62 23.35 -5.70
C LEU A 174 1.37 22.85 -7.13
N LEU A 175 1.16 21.54 -7.30
CA LEU A 175 0.82 20.95 -8.60
C LEU A 175 -0.50 21.51 -9.13
N LYS A 176 -1.54 21.61 -8.29
CA LYS A 176 -2.82 22.24 -8.66
C LYS A 176 -2.63 23.70 -9.05
N LEU A 177 -1.88 24.44 -8.24
CA LEU A 177 -1.62 25.87 -8.50
C LEU A 177 -0.94 26.07 -9.86
N VAL A 178 0.11 25.30 -10.16
CA VAL A 178 0.86 25.46 -11.41
C VAL A 178 0.08 24.91 -12.61
N PHE A 179 -0.35 23.66 -12.57
CA PHE A 179 -0.88 22.97 -13.75
C PHE A 179 -2.36 23.18 -13.99
N SER A 180 -3.15 23.43 -12.94
CA SER A 180 -4.59 23.62 -13.06
C SER A 180 -5.00 25.08 -13.03
N VAL A 181 -4.36 25.91 -12.19
CA VAL A 181 -4.73 27.33 -12.04
C VAL A 181 -3.97 28.23 -13.01
N TYR A 182 -2.63 28.19 -13.00
CA TYR A 182 -1.83 29.06 -13.87
C TYR A 182 -1.80 28.59 -15.32
N LEU A 183 -1.49 27.30 -15.57
CA LEU A 183 -1.37 26.76 -16.92
C LEU A 183 -2.71 26.31 -17.51
N GLN A 184 -3.69 25.97 -16.66
CA GLN A 184 -5.00 25.42 -17.07
C GLN A 184 -4.90 24.17 -17.97
N TRP A 185 -3.84 23.38 -17.83
CA TRP A 185 -3.62 22.17 -18.61
C TRP A 185 -4.39 20.97 -18.08
N LEU A 186 -4.57 20.92 -16.76
CA LEU A 186 -5.14 19.77 -16.06
C LEU A 186 -6.27 20.20 -15.13
N PRO A 187 -7.25 19.33 -14.88
CA PRO A 187 -8.34 19.61 -13.95
C PRO A 187 -7.82 19.83 -12.52
N VAL A 188 -8.60 20.58 -11.74
CA VAL A 188 -8.23 20.99 -10.36
C VAL A 188 -8.55 19.90 -9.33
N ALA A 189 -9.63 19.14 -9.56
CA ALA A 189 -10.19 18.23 -8.57
C ALA A 189 -11.14 17.20 -9.21
N GLY A 190 -11.47 16.16 -8.45
CA GLY A 190 -12.40 15.10 -8.86
C GLY A 190 -11.73 13.98 -9.65
N ARG A 191 -12.55 12.99 -10.04
CA ARG A 191 -12.12 11.80 -10.80
C ARG A 191 -12.47 11.87 -12.29
N ALA A 192 -13.44 12.71 -12.62
CA ALA A 192 -13.87 13.03 -13.97
C ALA A 192 -14.67 14.34 -13.92
N SER A 193 -14.88 14.96 -15.07
CA SER A 193 -15.79 16.10 -15.20
C SER A 193 -17.24 15.66 -14.95
N THR A 194 -18.09 16.61 -14.52
CA THR A 194 -19.53 16.37 -14.28
C THR A 194 -20.23 15.74 -15.48
N ARG A 195 -19.85 16.11 -16.70
CA ARG A 195 -20.42 15.54 -17.94
C ARG A 195 -20.14 14.04 -18.03
N THR A 196 -18.89 13.63 -17.79
CA THR A 196 -18.49 12.22 -17.86
C THR A 196 -19.12 11.42 -16.73
N GLU A 197 -19.20 11.98 -15.52
CA GLU A 197 -19.90 11.34 -14.40
C GLU A 197 -21.38 11.09 -14.72
N LEU A 198 -22.07 12.07 -15.30
CA LEU A 198 -23.47 11.92 -15.73
C LEU A 198 -23.61 10.89 -16.85
N ALA A 199 -22.69 10.86 -17.82
CA ALA A 199 -22.71 9.84 -18.87
C ALA A 199 -22.53 8.43 -18.29
N MET A 200 -21.61 8.26 -17.34
CA MET A 200 -21.40 6.99 -16.64
C MET A 200 -22.62 6.56 -15.81
N GLN A 201 -23.51 7.48 -15.42
CA GLN A 201 -24.73 7.10 -14.70
C GLN A 201 -25.67 6.20 -15.50
N SER A 202 -25.61 6.27 -16.82
CA SER A 202 -26.40 5.41 -17.72
C SER A 202 -25.91 3.97 -17.83
N LEU A 203 -24.71 3.66 -17.31
CA LEU A 203 -24.15 2.31 -17.38
C LEU A 203 -24.90 1.36 -16.44
N PRO A 204 -25.33 0.18 -16.93
CA PRO A 204 -26.11 -0.77 -16.13
C PRO A 204 -25.27 -1.43 -15.02
N ASN A 205 -23.99 -1.70 -15.28
CA ASN A 205 -23.08 -2.38 -14.36
C ASN A 205 -21.84 -1.53 -14.10
N LYS A 206 -21.91 -0.61 -13.13
CA LYS A 206 -20.76 0.21 -12.75
C LYS A 206 -19.79 -0.60 -11.89
N THR A 207 -18.51 -0.55 -12.25
CA THR A 207 -17.45 -1.19 -11.46
C THR A 207 -16.96 -0.29 -10.34
N GLY A 208 -17.17 1.02 -10.44
CA GLY A 208 -16.64 2.01 -9.51
C GLY A 208 -15.20 2.44 -9.80
N ILE A 209 -14.54 1.78 -10.76
CA ILE A 209 -13.24 2.18 -11.32
C ILE A 209 -13.51 3.01 -12.57
N TYR A 210 -13.24 4.31 -12.51
CA TYR A 210 -13.67 5.25 -13.56
C TYR A 210 -12.98 4.98 -14.89
N LEU A 211 -11.74 4.48 -14.89
CA LEU A 211 -11.09 4.04 -16.13
C LEU A 211 -11.81 2.87 -16.81
N VAL A 212 -12.25 1.88 -16.05
CA VAL A 212 -12.98 0.73 -16.58
C VAL A 212 -14.36 1.15 -17.07
N ASP A 213 -15.05 1.97 -16.27
CA ASP A 213 -16.39 2.46 -16.60
C ASP A 213 -16.36 3.39 -17.83
N SER A 214 -15.33 4.23 -17.99
CA SER A 214 -15.17 5.08 -19.19
C SER A 214 -14.81 4.30 -20.45
N ILE A 215 -14.06 3.19 -20.33
CA ILE A 215 -13.83 2.25 -21.44
C ILE A 215 -15.13 1.53 -21.80
N ALA A 216 -15.90 1.09 -20.81
CA ALA A 216 -17.19 0.43 -21.03
C ALA A 216 -18.22 1.36 -21.69
N LEU A 217 -18.14 2.67 -21.43
CA LEU A 217 -18.94 3.70 -22.11
C LEU A 217 -18.58 3.83 -23.61
N GLY A 218 -17.42 3.34 -24.05
CA GLY A 218 -16.97 3.39 -25.43
C GLY A 218 -16.62 4.80 -25.94
N SER A 219 -16.46 5.77 -25.05
CA SER A 219 -16.19 7.17 -25.39
C SER A 219 -14.71 7.52 -25.15
N PRO A 220 -13.91 7.79 -26.21
CA PRO A 220 -12.51 8.22 -26.05
C PRO A 220 -12.37 9.52 -25.24
N ALA A 221 -13.37 10.40 -25.34
CA ALA A 221 -13.40 11.65 -24.57
C ALA A 221 -13.53 11.38 -23.06
N ALA A 222 -14.34 10.39 -22.66
CA ALA A 222 -14.49 10.00 -21.27
C ALA A 222 -13.17 9.43 -20.70
N ILE A 223 -12.47 8.59 -21.48
CA ILE A 223 -11.18 8.02 -21.08
C ILE A 223 -10.15 9.13 -20.89
N GLY A 224 -10.05 10.06 -21.85
CA GLY A 224 -9.13 11.21 -21.76
C GLY A 224 -9.43 12.11 -20.56
N ASP A 225 -10.71 12.34 -20.28
CA ASP A 225 -11.17 13.10 -19.13
C ASP A 225 -10.74 12.44 -17.81
N VAL A 226 -11.04 11.15 -17.62
CA VAL A 226 -10.64 10.39 -16.42
C VAL A 226 -9.12 10.38 -16.24
N LEU A 227 -8.37 10.10 -17.30
CA LEU A 227 -6.91 10.05 -17.23
C LEU A 227 -6.32 11.42 -16.88
N SER A 228 -6.87 12.52 -17.42
CA SER A 228 -6.41 13.88 -17.10
C SER A 228 -6.61 14.22 -15.61
N HIS A 229 -7.71 13.76 -15.00
CA HIS A 229 -7.98 13.90 -13.57
C HIS A 229 -7.04 13.05 -12.71
N ALA A 230 -6.55 11.93 -13.23
CA ALA A 230 -5.62 11.05 -12.54
C ALA A 230 -4.16 11.54 -12.55
N VAL A 231 -3.75 12.41 -13.48
CA VAL A 231 -2.35 12.82 -13.66
C VAL A 231 -1.78 13.47 -12.39
N LEU A 232 -2.38 14.55 -11.89
CA LEU A 232 -1.82 15.29 -10.75
C LEU A 232 -1.83 14.48 -9.44
N PRO A 233 -2.94 13.81 -9.05
CA PRO A 233 -2.95 12.95 -7.87
C PRO A 233 -1.94 11.80 -7.99
N GLY A 234 -1.87 11.16 -9.16
CA GLY A 234 -0.94 10.08 -9.45
C GLY A 234 0.52 10.52 -9.38
N ILE A 235 0.85 11.72 -9.87
CA ILE A 235 2.18 12.31 -9.76
C ILE A 235 2.50 12.65 -8.31
N ALA A 236 1.60 13.30 -7.59
CA ALA A 236 1.83 13.72 -6.20
C ALA A 236 2.16 12.52 -5.28
N LEU A 237 1.31 11.48 -5.33
CA LEU A 237 1.49 10.29 -4.50
C LEU A 237 2.57 9.35 -5.06
N GLY A 238 2.67 9.26 -6.38
CA GLY A 238 3.62 8.41 -7.08
C GLY A 238 5.06 8.89 -6.96
N LEU A 239 5.33 10.20 -6.95
CA LEU A 239 6.69 10.74 -6.75
C LEU A 239 7.23 10.48 -5.35
N LEU A 240 6.39 10.58 -4.32
CA LEU A 240 6.78 10.20 -2.96
C LEU A 240 7.24 8.74 -2.93
N THR A 241 6.47 7.87 -3.58
CA THR A 241 6.78 6.45 -3.69
C THR A 241 7.99 6.18 -4.60
N ALA A 242 8.17 6.96 -5.67
CA ALA A 242 9.31 6.89 -6.57
C ALA A 242 10.63 7.13 -5.84
N GLY A 243 10.66 8.08 -4.89
CA GLY A 243 11.85 8.35 -4.07
C GLY A 243 12.30 7.15 -3.24
N VAL A 244 11.34 6.39 -2.70
CA VAL A 244 11.60 5.13 -1.98
C VAL A 244 12.17 4.08 -2.94
N PHE A 245 11.53 3.86 -4.09
CA PHE A 245 12.01 2.88 -5.07
C PHE A 245 13.37 3.25 -5.65
N LEU A 246 13.63 4.53 -5.94
CA LEU A 246 14.93 4.99 -6.41
C LEU A 246 16.04 4.59 -5.44
N ARG A 247 15.86 4.89 -4.14
CA ARG A 247 16.84 4.55 -3.10
C ARG A 247 17.01 3.04 -2.96
N LEU A 248 15.91 2.30 -2.96
CA LEU A 248 15.92 0.85 -2.82
C LEU A 248 16.59 0.16 -4.01
N VAL A 249 16.23 0.54 -5.23
CA VAL A 249 16.82 0.04 -6.47
C VAL A 249 18.30 0.35 -6.52
N ARG A 250 18.69 1.60 -6.23
CA ARG A 250 20.09 1.98 -6.17
C ARG A 250 20.87 1.10 -5.20
N THR A 251 20.37 0.92 -3.98
CA THR A 251 21.05 0.17 -2.92
C THR A 251 21.21 -1.31 -3.29
N ASN A 252 20.15 -1.94 -3.80
CA ASN A 252 20.17 -3.35 -4.17
C ASN A 252 21.03 -3.62 -5.42
N VAL A 253 20.99 -2.74 -6.43
CA VAL A 253 21.83 -2.87 -7.63
C VAL A 253 23.30 -2.70 -7.26
N ILE A 254 23.64 -1.69 -6.44
CA ILE A 254 25.01 -1.49 -5.97
C ILE A 254 25.51 -2.69 -5.16
N GLY A 255 24.68 -3.23 -4.25
CA GLY A 255 25.03 -4.42 -3.48
C GLY A 255 25.26 -5.64 -4.38
N THR A 256 24.43 -5.81 -5.40
CA THR A 256 24.57 -6.90 -6.37
C THR A 256 25.81 -6.74 -7.24
N LEU A 257 26.21 -5.51 -7.57
CA LEU A 257 27.43 -5.25 -8.34
C LEU A 257 28.72 -5.66 -7.61
N GLY A 258 28.69 -5.80 -6.28
CA GLY A 258 29.82 -6.25 -5.46
C GLY A 258 29.85 -7.75 -5.21
N THR A 259 29.22 -8.57 -6.05
CA THR A 259 29.18 -10.03 -5.90
C THR A 259 30.18 -10.73 -6.82
N ASP A 260 30.75 -11.85 -6.38
CA ASP A 260 31.83 -12.57 -7.08
C ASP A 260 31.52 -12.91 -8.54
N TYR A 261 30.27 -13.25 -8.86
CA TYR A 261 29.86 -13.59 -10.23
C TYR A 261 29.85 -12.36 -11.16
N VAL A 262 29.59 -11.16 -10.61
CA VAL A 262 29.67 -9.89 -11.34
C VAL A 262 31.12 -9.52 -11.56
N ASP A 263 31.99 -9.69 -10.56
CA ASP A 263 33.43 -9.45 -10.70
C ASP A 263 34.08 -10.41 -11.69
N ALA A 264 33.70 -11.69 -11.68
CA ALA A 264 34.14 -12.64 -12.71
C ALA A 264 33.70 -12.23 -14.12
N ALA A 265 32.49 -11.67 -14.28
CA ALA A 265 32.04 -11.13 -15.56
C ALA A 265 32.81 -9.86 -15.96
N ARG A 266 33.16 -9.00 -14.99
CA ARG A 266 34.00 -7.81 -15.20
C ARG A 266 35.40 -8.20 -15.67
N SER A 267 36.03 -9.20 -15.05
CA SER A 267 37.33 -9.74 -15.48
C SER A 267 37.32 -10.31 -16.90
N ARG A 268 36.15 -10.73 -17.39
CA ARG A 268 35.94 -11.19 -18.79
C ARG A 268 35.68 -10.06 -19.79
N GLY A 269 35.81 -8.79 -19.38
CA GLY A 269 35.67 -7.63 -20.26
C GLY A 269 34.22 -7.21 -20.52
N VAL A 270 33.26 -7.66 -19.71
CA VAL A 270 31.86 -7.20 -19.84
C VAL A 270 31.78 -5.72 -19.46
N SER A 271 31.11 -4.90 -20.29
CA SER A 271 30.95 -3.46 -20.01
C SER A 271 30.03 -3.18 -18.83
N GLU A 272 30.32 -2.11 -18.06
CA GLU A 272 29.57 -1.73 -16.86
C GLU A 272 28.06 -1.59 -17.10
N GLY A 273 27.66 -1.02 -18.25
CA GLY A 273 26.24 -0.92 -18.61
C GLY A 273 25.56 -2.29 -18.78
N ARG A 274 26.29 -3.29 -19.29
CA ARG A 274 25.79 -4.67 -19.43
C ARG A 274 25.82 -5.42 -18.10
N LEU A 275 26.77 -5.12 -17.22
CA LEU A 275 26.77 -5.63 -15.84
C LEU A 275 25.51 -5.14 -15.10
N VAL A 276 25.22 -3.84 -15.13
CA VAL A 276 24.02 -3.26 -14.49
C VAL A 276 22.73 -3.84 -15.08
N ARG A 277 22.52 -3.72 -16.39
CA ARG A 277 21.22 -4.04 -17.02
C ARG A 277 20.92 -5.54 -17.07
N LYS A 278 21.94 -6.40 -17.18
CA LYS A 278 21.75 -7.84 -17.41
C LYS A 278 22.15 -8.73 -16.22
N HIS A 279 23.21 -8.38 -15.49
CA HIS A 279 23.77 -9.27 -14.45
C HIS A 279 23.39 -8.85 -13.03
N ALA A 280 23.26 -7.55 -12.77
CA ALA A 280 22.90 -7.02 -11.45
C ALA A 280 21.39 -6.77 -11.29
N TYR A 281 20.69 -6.34 -12.35
CA TYR A 281 19.28 -5.94 -12.26
C TYR A 281 18.34 -7.03 -11.76
N LYS A 282 18.34 -8.21 -12.39
CA LYS A 282 17.37 -9.28 -12.04
C LYS A 282 17.50 -9.74 -10.58
N PRO A 283 18.70 -10.02 -10.04
CA PRO A 283 18.83 -10.37 -8.63
C PRO A 283 18.49 -9.21 -7.69
N ALA A 284 18.81 -7.97 -8.08
CA ALA A 284 18.48 -6.78 -7.31
C ALA A 284 16.97 -6.48 -7.22
N LEU A 285 16.14 -6.99 -8.14
CA LEU A 285 14.69 -6.83 -8.13
C LEU A 285 13.98 -7.64 -7.05
N ILE A 286 14.58 -8.72 -6.56
CA ILE A 286 13.91 -9.63 -5.63
C ILE A 286 13.44 -8.88 -4.36
N PRO A 287 14.31 -8.10 -3.66
CA PRO A 287 13.87 -7.32 -2.50
C PRO A 287 12.93 -6.17 -2.86
N ILE A 288 12.98 -5.68 -4.09
CA ILE A 288 12.10 -4.59 -4.56
C ILE A 288 10.67 -5.09 -4.63
N ILE A 289 10.43 -6.30 -5.15
CA ILE A 289 9.10 -6.87 -5.30
C ILE A 289 8.40 -7.04 -3.94
N THR A 290 9.15 -7.45 -2.91
CA THR A 290 8.61 -7.55 -1.54
C THR A 290 8.21 -6.17 -1.00
N VAL A 291 9.05 -5.14 -1.23
CA VAL A 291 8.75 -3.78 -0.76
C VAL A 291 7.61 -3.15 -1.55
N ILE A 292 7.43 -3.49 -2.85
CA ILE A 292 6.28 -3.04 -3.64
C ILE A 292 4.98 -3.39 -2.91
N GLY A 293 4.85 -4.62 -2.45
CA GLY A 293 3.62 -5.03 -1.81
C GLY A 293 3.37 -4.37 -0.45
N LEU A 294 4.43 -4.15 0.34
CA LEU A 294 4.35 -3.32 1.54
C LEU A 294 3.89 -1.90 1.20
N GLN A 295 4.40 -1.35 0.10
CA GLN A 295 4.05 0.00 -0.33
C GLN A 295 2.59 0.10 -0.79
N ILE A 296 2.06 -0.92 -1.46
CA ILE A 296 0.63 -0.99 -1.82
C ILE A 296 -0.24 -0.91 -0.55
N ALA A 297 0.11 -1.68 0.49
CA ALA A 297 -0.59 -1.63 1.76
C ALA A 297 -0.52 -0.24 2.43
N ILE A 298 0.64 0.41 2.39
CA ILE A 298 0.81 1.78 2.91
C ILE A 298 -0.01 2.78 2.08
N LEU A 299 -0.12 2.62 0.77
CA LEU A 299 -0.90 3.52 -0.09
C LEU A 299 -2.40 3.50 0.26
N LEU A 300 -2.95 2.34 0.64
CA LEU A 300 -4.35 2.24 1.08
C LEU A 300 -4.66 3.12 2.30
N GLY A 301 -3.70 3.31 3.21
CA GLY A 301 -3.83 4.22 4.36
C GLY A 301 -3.31 5.65 4.10
N GLY A 302 -2.27 5.79 3.29
CA GLY A 302 -1.58 7.07 3.01
C GLY A 302 -2.24 7.92 1.92
N ALA A 303 -3.16 7.34 1.15
CA ALA A 303 -3.88 8.06 0.10
C ALA A 303 -4.81 9.16 0.65
N VAL A 304 -5.22 9.09 1.92
CA VAL A 304 -6.19 10.03 2.55
C VAL A 304 -5.87 11.50 2.28
N LEU A 305 -4.62 11.93 2.47
CA LEU A 305 -4.22 13.32 2.24
C LEU A 305 -4.25 13.71 0.77
N THR A 306 -3.87 12.79 -0.12
CA THR A 306 -3.95 13.01 -1.57
C THR A 306 -5.41 13.09 -2.00
N GLU A 307 -6.24 12.20 -1.49
CA GLU A 307 -7.66 12.12 -1.82
C GLU A 307 -8.43 13.36 -1.41
N THR A 308 -8.18 13.87 -0.20
CA THR A 308 -8.75 15.12 0.27
C THR A 308 -8.24 16.33 -0.51
N THR A 309 -6.95 16.39 -0.83
CA THR A 309 -6.33 17.51 -1.57
C THR A 309 -6.87 17.65 -3.00
N PHE A 310 -7.11 16.52 -3.68
CA PHE A 310 -7.61 16.48 -5.06
C PHE A 310 -9.11 16.20 -5.15
N GLU A 311 -9.82 16.14 -4.02
CA GLU A 311 -11.23 15.72 -3.94
C GLU A 311 -11.50 14.41 -4.70
N TRP A 312 -10.52 13.52 -4.66
CA TRP A 312 -10.65 12.17 -5.16
C TRP A 312 -11.52 11.41 -4.16
N LYS A 313 -12.79 11.24 -4.50
CA LYS A 313 -13.80 10.59 -3.64
C LYS A 313 -13.49 9.10 -3.43
N GLY A 314 -12.47 8.81 -2.61
CA GLY A 314 -12.07 7.49 -2.15
C GLY A 314 -12.34 7.26 -0.67
N LEU A 315 -11.82 6.16 -0.14
CA LEU A 315 -12.05 5.77 1.25
C LEU A 315 -11.46 6.73 2.25
N GLY A 316 -10.27 7.26 1.98
CA GLY A 316 -9.65 8.24 2.85
C GLY A 316 -10.41 9.56 2.85
N PHE A 317 -10.90 9.99 1.69
CA PHE A 317 -11.81 11.14 1.59
C PHE A 317 -13.05 10.94 2.47
N GLN A 318 -13.71 9.78 2.37
CA GLN A 318 -14.91 9.51 3.17
C GLN A 318 -14.64 9.33 4.65
N LEU A 319 -13.52 8.68 5.00
CA LEU A 319 -13.08 8.57 6.38
C LEU A 319 -12.88 9.96 7.00
N ALA A 320 -12.27 10.89 6.27
CA ALA A 320 -12.11 12.28 6.70
C ALA A 320 -13.46 13.00 6.84
N ALA A 321 -14.40 12.76 5.93
CA ALA A 321 -15.75 13.33 6.01
C ALA A 321 -16.52 12.83 7.25
N TYR A 322 -16.51 11.52 7.51
CA TYR A 322 -17.14 10.94 8.71
C TYR A 322 -16.46 11.40 10.00
N LEU A 323 -15.13 11.53 10.00
CA LEU A 323 -14.40 12.07 11.14
C LEU A 323 -14.80 13.52 11.43
N ALA A 324 -14.94 14.36 10.39
CA ALA A 324 -15.40 15.74 10.53
C ALA A 324 -16.86 15.81 11.02
N ALA A 325 -17.71 14.87 10.58
CA ALA A 325 -19.09 14.71 11.04
C ALA A 325 -19.22 14.12 12.46
N ARG A 326 -18.10 13.72 13.09
CA ARG A 326 -18.04 12.97 14.36
C ARG A 326 -18.79 11.64 14.32
N ASP A 327 -18.86 11.02 13.15
CA ASP A 327 -19.47 9.70 12.96
C ASP A 327 -18.46 8.60 13.32
N PHE A 328 -18.25 8.43 14.62
CA PHE A 328 -17.25 7.50 15.14
C PHE A 328 -17.60 6.03 14.87
N VAL A 329 -18.88 5.71 14.61
CA VAL A 329 -19.31 4.37 14.22
C VAL A 329 -18.83 4.04 12.81
N ALA A 330 -19.03 4.97 11.86
CA ALA A 330 -18.51 4.84 10.50
C ALA A 330 -16.98 4.72 10.49
N VAL A 331 -16.28 5.58 11.25
CA VAL A 331 -14.82 5.55 11.37
C VAL A 331 -14.33 4.21 11.91
N GLN A 332 -14.94 3.69 12.99
CA GLN A 332 -14.57 2.40 13.57
C GLN A 332 -14.73 1.26 12.56
N GLY A 333 -15.88 1.19 11.89
CA GLY A 333 -16.17 0.16 10.90
C GLY A 333 -15.20 0.21 9.71
N ILE A 334 -14.97 1.40 9.15
CA ILE A 334 -14.08 1.59 7.99
C ILE A 334 -12.65 1.20 8.35
N VAL A 335 -12.13 1.64 9.50
CA VAL A 335 -10.75 1.33 9.93
C VAL A 335 -10.58 -0.16 10.21
N ALA A 336 -11.58 -0.81 10.84
CA ALA A 336 -11.55 -2.25 11.08
C ALA A 336 -11.55 -3.06 9.76
N LEU A 337 -12.39 -2.67 8.81
CA LEU A 337 -12.44 -3.32 7.51
C LEU A 337 -11.16 -3.05 6.69
N LEU A 338 -10.61 -1.84 6.76
CA LEU A 338 -9.31 -1.51 6.17
C LEU A 338 -8.19 -2.38 6.76
N ALA A 339 -8.19 -2.63 8.07
CA ALA A 339 -7.22 -3.51 8.72
C ALA A 339 -7.29 -4.94 8.17
N VAL A 340 -8.51 -5.46 7.94
CA VAL A 340 -8.72 -6.76 7.27
C VAL A 340 -8.14 -6.75 5.85
N ILE A 341 -8.45 -5.73 5.06
CA ILE A 341 -7.98 -5.61 3.67
C ILE A 341 -6.47 -5.50 3.59
N VAL A 342 -5.85 -4.71 4.48
CA VAL A 342 -4.39 -4.57 4.55
C VAL A 342 -3.74 -5.89 4.93
N ALA A 343 -4.29 -6.64 5.89
CA ALA A 343 -3.77 -7.95 6.27
C ALA A 343 -3.87 -8.96 5.11
N LEU A 344 -5.00 -8.99 4.39
CA LEU A 344 -5.18 -9.83 3.20
C LEU A 344 -4.24 -9.43 2.06
N THR A 345 -4.08 -8.13 1.80
CA THR A 345 -3.18 -7.61 0.76
C THR A 345 -1.73 -7.98 1.08
N ASN A 346 -1.30 -7.83 2.33
CA ASN A 346 0.04 -8.26 2.77
C ASN A 346 0.24 -9.77 2.56
N PHE A 347 -0.76 -10.59 2.85
CA PHE A 347 -0.68 -12.02 2.56
C PHE A 347 -0.53 -12.32 1.07
N VAL A 348 -1.32 -11.67 0.20
CA VAL A 348 -1.20 -11.81 -1.26
C VAL A 348 0.21 -11.42 -1.72
N VAL A 349 0.76 -10.34 -1.17
CA VAL A 349 2.13 -9.90 -1.44
C VAL A 349 3.15 -10.93 -0.99
N ASP A 350 3.00 -11.49 0.21
CA ASP A 350 3.91 -12.50 0.74
C ASP A 350 3.88 -13.78 -0.13
N VAL A 351 2.71 -14.15 -0.67
CA VAL A 351 2.55 -15.26 -1.62
C VAL A 351 3.28 -14.95 -2.93
N ILE A 352 3.06 -13.77 -3.51
CA ILE A 352 3.73 -13.33 -4.74
C ILE A 352 5.25 -13.32 -4.56
N ALA A 353 5.73 -12.76 -3.45
CA ALA A 353 7.14 -12.73 -3.11
C ALA A 353 7.74 -14.13 -2.98
N ALA A 354 7.03 -15.07 -2.31
CA ALA A 354 7.50 -16.44 -2.14
C ALA A 354 7.51 -17.26 -3.46
N LEU A 355 6.61 -16.94 -4.41
CA LEU A 355 6.62 -17.54 -5.74
C LEU A 355 7.78 -17.03 -6.61
N ILE A 356 8.18 -15.77 -6.42
CA ILE A 356 9.21 -15.12 -7.23
C ILE A 356 10.62 -15.36 -6.65
N ASP A 357 10.77 -15.44 -5.32
CA ASP A 357 12.06 -15.65 -4.67
C ASP A 357 12.33 -17.13 -4.33
N PRO A 358 13.19 -17.83 -5.09
CA PRO A 358 13.58 -19.21 -4.79
C PRO A 358 14.41 -19.36 -3.50
N ARG A 359 14.89 -18.27 -2.88
CA ARG A 359 15.68 -18.27 -1.64
C ARG A 359 14.83 -18.35 -0.37
N VAL A 360 13.50 -18.16 -0.47
CA VAL A 360 12.55 -18.35 0.65
C VAL A 360 12.38 -19.84 1.01
N ARG A 361 12.97 -20.74 0.21
CA ARG A 361 13.12 -22.18 0.52
C ARG A 361 14.26 -22.41 1.52
N TYR A 362 13.99 -22.18 2.81
CA TYR A 362 14.83 -22.70 3.90
C TYR A 362 14.38 -24.08 4.34
#